data_AF-A0A917BUT6-F1
#
_entry.id   AF-A0A917BUT6-F1
#
_cell.length_a   1.000
_cell.length_b   1.000
_cell.length_c   1.000
_cell.angle_alpha   90.00
_cell.angle_beta   90.00
_cell.angle_gamma   90.00
#
_symmetry.space_group_name_H-M   'P 1'
#
loop_
_entity.id
_entity.type
_entity.pdbx_description
1 polymer ?
#
loop_
_entity_poly.entity_id
_entity_poly.type
_entity_poly.pdbx_seq_one_letter_code
_entity_poly.pdbx_strand_id
1 'polypeptide(L)'
;MKTIIAGSRQIEDKEALAQTIAASGFEITEVVSGTCRGVDVMGEEWGRANGVPVRPFPADWLTHGRVAGELRNRDMAHYADALVLLWDGKSPGASCMLREANKAGIKIHTQIYGVDMGDLEKLERDIVDYVNAGKGRIIFKDGHWSWEVANEDAPNLCDEAISELIRMDIMQEETLTVLKFAG
;
A
#
# COMPACT_ATOMS: atom_id res chain seq x y z
N MET A 1 -16.33 -1.31 12.40
CA MET A 1 -14.89 -1.09 12.62
C MET A 1 -14.60 0.39 12.46
N LYS A 2 -13.84 0.98 13.39
CA LYS A 2 -13.23 2.30 13.22
C LYS A 2 -12.08 2.16 12.22
N THR A 3 -12.22 2.73 11.05
CA THR A 3 -11.31 2.47 9.94
C THR A 3 -10.61 3.75 9.53
N ILE A 4 -9.27 3.72 9.57
CA ILE A 4 -8.45 4.77 8.98
C ILE A 4 -8.61 4.69 7.47
N ILE A 5 -8.99 5.79 6.83
CA ILE A 5 -8.92 5.93 5.37
C ILE A 5 -7.82 6.95 5.10
N ALA A 6 -6.70 6.48 4.56
CA ALA A 6 -5.51 7.29 4.33
C ALA A 6 -4.84 6.95 3.00
N GLY A 7 -3.93 7.80 2.56
CA GLY A 7 -3.24 7.56 1.29
C GLY A 7 -2.37 8.69 0.77
N SER A 8 -2.02 8.61 -0.51
CA SER A 8 -1.17 9.61 -1.15
C SER A 8 -1.92 10.90 -1.44
N ARG A 9 -1.29 12.04 -1.12
CA ARG A 9 -1.88 13.39 -1.19
C ARG A 9 -2.20 13.89 -2.60
N GLN A 10 -1.77 13.17 -3.63
CA GLN A 10 -1.95 13.53 -5.04
C GLN A 10 -2.97 12.63 -5.74
N ILE A 11 -3.50 11.61 -5.04
CA ILE A 11 -4.55 10.76 -5.58
C ILE A 11 -5.88 11.47 -5.28
N GLU A 12 -6.61 11.78 -6.36
CA GLU A 12 -7.93 12.42 -6.33
C GLU A 12 -8.97 11.57 -7.09
N ASP A 13 -8.79 10.25 -7.08
CA ASP A 13 -9.70 9.28 -7.68
C ASP A 13 -10.62 8.66 -6.63
N LYS A 14 -11.87 9.12 -6.62
CA LYS A 14 -12.91 8.66 -5.70
C LYS A 14 -13.39 7.25 -6.01
N GLU A 15 -13.37 6.84 -7.28
CA GLU A 15 -13.83 5.53 -7.68
C GLU A 15 -12.82 4.46 -7.24
N ALA A 16 -11.53 4.70 -7.47
CA ALA A 16 -10.47 3.84 -6.96
C ALA A 16 -10.52 3.70 -5.43
N LEU A 17 -10.81 4.80 -4.71
CA LEU A 17 -10.99 4.73 -3.26
C LEU A 17 -12.21 3.89 -2.87
N ALA A 18 -13.36 4.09 -3.51
CA ALA A 18 -14.57 3.33 -3.22
C ALA A 18 -14.38 1.83 -3.49
N GLN A 19 -13.70 1.47 -4.58
CA GLN A 19 -13.33 0.09 -4.91
C GLN A 19 -12.38 -0.49 -3.85
N THR A 20 -11.38 0.27 -3.41
CA THR A 20 -10.45 -0.16 -2.35
C THR A 20 -11.17 -0.39 -1.02
N ILE A 21 -12.12 0.49 -0.66
CA ILE A 21 -12.95 0.32 0.53
C ILE A 21 -13.80 -0.95 0.41
N ALA A 22 -14.45 -1.16 -0.73
CA ALA A 22 -15.28 -2.35 -0.95
C ALA A 22 -14.46 -3.65 -0.90
N ALA A 23 -13.27 -3.66 -1.54
CA ALA A 23 -12.37 -4.80 -1.57
C ALA A 23 -11.80 -5.16 -0.19
N SER A 24 -11.75 -4.20 0.75
CA SER A 24 -11.35 -4.48 2.14
C SER A 24 -12.31 -5.43 2.86
N GLY A 25 -13.58 -5.48 2.44
CA GLY A 25 -14.64 -6.24 3.12
C GLY A 25 -14.92 -5.75 4.55
N PHE A 26 -14.41 -4.59 4.96
CA PHE A 26 -14.62 -4.07 6.31
C PHE A 26 -16.00 -3.43 6.45
N GLU A 27 -16.72 -3.80 7.51
CA GLU A 27 -17.89 -3.07 7.95
C GLU A 27 -17.45 -1.78 8.68
N ILE A 28 -17.37 -0.67 7.95
CA ILE A 28 -16.89 0.61 8.49
C ILE A 28 -18.00 1.30 9.29
N THR A 29 -17.76 1.50 10.58
CA THR A 29 -18.71 2.15 11.51
C THR A 29 -18.27 3.56 11.90
N GLU A 30 -17.02 3.93 11.65
CA GLU A 30 -16.48 5.28 11.81
C GLU A 30 -15.25 5.42 10.89
N VAL A 31 -15.14 6.55 10.17
CA VAL A 31 -13.96 6.91 9.38
C VAL A 31 -13.00 7.70 10.25
N VAL A 32 -11.75 7.25 10.36
CA VAL A 32 -10.66 7.96 11.03
C VAL A 32 -9.82 8.66 9.97
N SER A 33 -9.74 9.99 10.01
CA SER A 33 -9.08 10.81 8.97
C SER A 33 -7.92 11.62 9.56
N GLY A 34 -6.82 11.71 8.80
CA GLY A 34 -5.70 12.60 9.10
C GLY A 34 -5.83 14.02 8.58
N THR A 35 -6.99 14.35 8.00
CA THR A 35 -7.38 15.66 7.48
C THR A 35 -6.39 16.23 6.45
N CYS A 36 -5.66 15.37 5.74
CA CYS A 36 -4.76 15.75 4.67
C CYS A 36 -5.50 15.84 3.33
N ARG A 37 -4.99 16.60 2.36
CA ARG A 37 -5.51 16.55 0.99
C ARG A 37 -5.37 15.15 0.38
N GLY A 38 -6.12 14.88 -0.70
CA GLY A 38 -6.12 13.61 -1.40
C GLY A 38 -6.99 12.58 -0.69
N VAL A 39 -6.46 11.38 -0.47
CA VAL A 39 -7.24 10.23 0.04
C VAL A 39 -7.93 10.48 1.37
N ASP A 40 -7.30 11.16 2.34
CA ASP A 40 -7.95 11.47 3.62
C ASP A 40 -9.25 12.27 3.40
N VAL A 41 -9.20 13.37 2.63
CA VAL A 41 -10.41 14.17 2.28
C VAL A 41 -11.45 13.32 1.56
N MET A 42 -11.05 12.50 0.59
CA MET A 42 -11.98 11.61 -0.11
C MET A 42 -12.62 10.57 0.84
N GLY A 43 -11.87 10.09 1.84
CA GLY A 43 -12.37 9.21 2.88
C GLY A 43 -13.42 9.89 3.77
N GLU A 44 -13.18 11.15 4.14
CA GLU A 44 -14.18 11.94 4.88
C GLU A 44 -15.46 12.16 4.06
N GLU A 45 -15.32 12.47 2.77
CA GLU A 45 -16.45 12.63 1.86
C GLU A 45 -17.23 11.32 1.71
N TRP A 46 -16.53 10.19 1.55
CA TRP A 46 -17.14 8.87 1.50
C TRP A 46 -17.91 8.57 2.80
N GLY A 47 -17.32 8.86 3.97
CA GLY A 47 -17.98 8.66 5.25
C GLY A 47 -19.27 9.47 5.36
N ARG A 48 -19.20 10.77 5.05
CA ARG A 48 -20.37 11.67 5.05
C ARG A 48 -21.46 11.19 4.09
N ALA A 49 -21.09 10.77 2.88
CA ALA A 49 -22.03 10.32 1.86
C ALA A 49 -22.76 9.01 2.26
N ASN A 50 -22.12 8.16 3.06
CA ASN A 50 -22.68 6.88 3.51
C ASN A 50 -23.28 6.95 4.93
N GLY A 51 -23.41 8.14 5.52
CA GLY A 51 -23.93 8.29 6.89
C GLY A 51 -23.01 7.71 7.97
N VAL A 52 -21.74 7.49 7.65
CA VAL A 52 -20.72 6.99 8.57
C VAL A 52 -20.04 8.18 9.25
N PRO A 53 -19.98 8.23 10.60
CA PRO A 53 -19.34 9.32 11.30
C PRO A 53 -17.85 9.43 10.94
N VAL A 54 -17.36 10.66 10.89
CA VAL A 54 -15.96 10.97 10.60
C VAL A 54 -15.29 11.53 11.85
N ARG A 55 -14.21 10.89 12.28
CA ARG A 55 -13.35 11.33 13.37
C ARG A 55 -12.05 11.93 12.81
N PRO A 56 -11.89 13.26 12.81
CA PRO A 56 -10.67 13.91 12.33
C PRO A 56 -9.55 13.88 13.38
N PHE A 57 -8.32 13.70 12.91
CA PHE A 57 -7.07 13.77 13.66
C PHE A 57 -6.11 14.74 12.94
N PRO A 58 -6.27 16.06 13.13
CA PRO A 58 -5.35 17.04 12.56
C PRO A 58 -3.97 16.95 13.26
N ALA A 59 -2.89 17.13 12.49
CA ALA A 59 -1.55 17.17 13.05
C ALA A 59 -1.26 18.53 13.72
N ASP A 60 -0.73 18.52 14.94
CA ASP A 60 -0.33 19.73 15.67
C ASP A 60 1.07 20.21 15.24
N TRP A 61 1.11 20.86 14.08
CA TRP A 61 2.34 21.42 13.51
C TRP A 61 2.94 22.54 14.35
N LEU A 62 2.13 23.27 15.12
CA LEU A 62 2.60 24.39 15.94
C LEU A 62 3.44 23.91 17.10
N THR A 63 2.99 22.86 17.79
CA THR A 63 3.69 22.31 18.96
C THR A 63 4.83 21.38 18.55
N HIS A 64 4.61 20.53 17.54
CA HIS A 64 5.51 19.41 17.25
C HIS A 64 6.30 19.56 15.94
N GLY A 65 6.06 20.60 15.15
CA GLY A 65 6.78 20.83 13.90
C GLY A 65 6.76 19.60 12.99
N ARG A 66 7.92 19.21 12.46
CA ARG A 66 8.02 18.14 11.44
C ARG A 66 7.52 16.76 11.90
N VAL A 67 7.59 16.45 13.20
CA VAL A 67 7.17 15.13 13.72
C VAL A 67 5.67 15.05 14.00
N ALA A 68 4.93 16.16 13.91
CA ALA A 68 3.50 16.21 14.17
C ALA A 68 2.70 15.20 13.34
N GLY A 69 3.07 15.02 12.06
CA GLY A 69 2.41 14.06 11.18
C GLY A 69 2.60 12.60 11.62
N GLU A 70 3.79 12.24 12.08
CA GLU A 70 4.08 10.88 12.56
C GLU A 70 3.35 10.61 13.88
N LEU A 71 3.39 11.56 14.83
CA LEU A 71 2.67 11.43 16.10
C LEU A 71 1.17 11.24 15.86
N ARG A 72 0.58 12.05 14.99
CA ARG A 72 -0.80 11.91 14.57
C ARG A 72 -1.09 10.54 13.96
N ASN A 73 -0.23 10.04 13.06
CA ASN A 73 -0.41 8.71 12.46
C ASN A 73 -0.44 7.60 13.52
N ARG A 74 0.44 7.70 14.52
CA ARG A 74 0.49 6.77 15.66
C ARG A 74 -0.79 6.83 16.50
N ASP A 75 -1.27 8.03 16.80
CA ASP A 75 -2.51 8.23 17.56
C ASP A 75 -3.72 7.65 16.82
N MET A 76 -3.81 7.85 15.50
CA MET A 76 -4.84 7.21 14.67
C MET A 76 -4.72 5.69 14.71
N ALA A 77 -3.50 5.13 14.56
CA ALA A 77 -3.27 3.69 14.57
C ALA A 77 -3.68 3.04 15.90
N HIS A 78 -3.44 3.71 17.02
CA HIS A 78 -3.86 3.24 18.35
C HIS A 78 -5.37 3.35 18.58
N TYR A 79 -6.04 4.29 17.90
CA TYR A 79 -7.47 4.53 18.05
C TYR A 79 -8.35 3.61 17.19
N ALA A 80 -7.85 3.22 16.01
CA ALA A 80 -8.62 2.51 15.00
C ALA A 80 -8.56 0.98 15.15
N ASP A 81 -9.49 0.28 14.50
CA ASP A 81 -9.53 -1.18 14.40
C ASP A 81 -8.94 -1.67 13.06
N ALA A 82 -8.90 -0.80 12.04
CA ALA A 82 -8.44 -1.14 10.70
C ALA A 82 -7.88 0.07 9.92
N LEU A 83 -7.11 -0.21 8.88
CA LEU A 83 -6.59 0.72 7.88
C LEU A 83 -7.00 0.28 6.47
N VAL A 84 -7.56 1.22 5.72
CA VAL A 84 -7.68 1.17 4.26
C VAL A 84 -6.72 2.20 3.68
N LEU A 85 -5.75 1.73 2.90
CA LEU A 85 -4.67 2.56 2.36
C LEU A 85 -4.65 2.54 0.83
N LEU A 86 -4.97 3.67 0.20
CA LEU A 86 -4.83 3.87 -1.25
C LEU A 86 -3.62 4.78 -1.52
N TRP A 87 -2.57 4.26 -2.13
CA TRP A 87 -1.30 4.99 -2.24
C TRP A 87 -0.51 4.65 -3.49
N ASP A 88 0.51 5.44 -3.80
CA ASP A 88 1.35 5.34 -4.99
C ASP A 88 2.62 4.51 -4.75
N GLY A 89 2.68 3.75 -3.66
CA GLY A 89 3.86 2.96 -3.25
C GLY A 89 5.03 3.76 -2.66
N LYS A 90 5.14 5.06 -2.98
CA LYS A 90 6.30 5.89 -2.62
C LYS A 90 6.00 7.04 -1.64
N SER A 91 4.74 7.33 -1.33
CA SER A 91 4.37 8.42 -0.42
C SER A 91 4.94 8.21 0.99
N PRO A 92 5.82 9.11 1.50
CA PRO A 92 6.41 8.96 2.83
C PRO A 92 5.37 8.98 3.95
N GLY A 93 4.32 9.78 3.79
CA GLY A 93 3.24 9.88 4.77
C GLY A 93 2.38 8.60 4.82
N ALA A 94 2.09 8.01 3.66
CA ALA A 94 1.35 6.76 3.56
C ALA A 94 2.17 5.57 4.08
N SER A 95 3.45 5.49 3.71
CA SER A 95 4.41 4.50 4.26
C SER A 95 4.51 4.60 5.79
N CYS A 96 4.59 5.83 6.32
CA CYS A 96 4.57 6.06 7.77
C CYS A 96 3.27 5.54 8.40
N MET A 97 2.11 5.80 7.80
CA MET A 97 0.83 5.31 8.32
C MET A 97 0.77 3.78 8.30
N LEU A 98 1.19 3.15 7.20
CA LEU A 98 1.25 1.69 7.07
C LEU A 98 2.13 1.07 8.17
N ARG A 99 3.29 1.67 8.44
CA ARG A 99 4.20 1.22 9.50
C ARG A 99 3.56 1.33 10.88
N GLU A 100 2.95 2.45 11.23
CA GLU A 100 2.32 2.62 12.54
C GLU A 100 1.10 1.71 12.71
N ALA A 101 0.33 1.44 11.64
CA ALA A 101 -0.76 0.47 11.66
C ALA A 101 -0.26 -0.96 11.91
N ASN A 102 0.82 -1.38 11.25
CA ASN A 102 1.44 -2.69 11.49
C ASN A 102 1.93 -2.83 12.95
N LYS A 103 2.56 -1.80 13.51
CA LYS A 103 2.98 -1.79 14.92
C LYS A 103 1.80 -1.90 15.89
N ALA A 104 0.67 -1.27 15.55
CA ALA A 104 -0.55 -1.33 16.35
C ALA A 104 -1.29 -2.68 16.20
N GLY A 105 -0.95 -3.51 15.21
CA GLY A 105 -1.58 -4.81 14.98
C GLY A 105 -3.03 -4.71 14.49
N ILE A 106 -3.41 -3.60 13.86
CA ILE A 106 -4.76 -3.40 13.30
C ILE A 106 -4.89 -4.10 11.95
N LYS A 107 -6.13 -4.37 11.49
CA LYS A 107 -6.34 -4.97 10.16
C LYS A 107 -5.93 -3.98 9.07
N ILE A 108 -5.30 -4.47 8.00
CA ILE A 108 -4.80 -3.60 6.93
C ILE A 108 -5.29 -4.13 5.58
N HIS A 109 -5.85 -3.24 4.77
CA HIS A 109 -6.08 -3.45 3.35
C HIS A 109 -5.37 -2.33 2.57
N THR A 110 -4.53 -2.71 1.61
CA THR A 110 -3.75 -1.77 0.80
C THR A 110 -4.07 -1.93 -0.68
N GLN A 111 -4.15 -0.83 -1.40
CA GLN A 111 -4.21 -0.80 -2.86
C GLN A 111 -3.17 0.19 -3.39
N ILE A 112 -2.38 -0.25 -4.35
CA ILE A 112 -1.43 0.62 -5.06
C ILE A 112 -2.14 1.23 -6.26
N TYR A 113 -2.13 2.56 -6.33
CA TYR A 113 -2.82 3.34 -7.34
C TYR A 113 -1.94 3.58 -8.57
N GLY A 114 -2.56 3.49 -9.75
CA GLY A 114 -1.86 3.70 -11.03
C GLY A 114 -1.00 2.52 -11.46
N VAL A 115 -1.19 1.35 -10.85
CA VAL A 115 -0.63 0.08 -11.33
C VAL A 115 -1.67 -0.55 -12.25
N ASP A 116 -1.41 -0.52 -13.56
CA ASP A 116 -2.28 -1.12 -14.56
C ASP A 116 -2.14 -2.65 -14.56
N MET A 117 -3.26 -3.38 -14.69
CA MET A 117 -3.24 -4.84 -14.70
C MET A 117 -2.46 -5.38 -15.90
N GLY A 118 -2.55 -4.73 -17.06
CA GLY A 118 -1.75 -5.07 -18.23
C GLY A 118 -0.26 -4.85 -18.01
N ASP A 119 0.11 -3.79 -17.29
CA ASP A 119 1.51 -3.54 -16.88
C ASP A 119 2.01 -4.61 -15.90
N LEU A 120 1.19 -5.04 -14.93
CA LEU A 120 1.53 -6.13 -14.02
C LEU A 120 1.71 -7.46 -14.76
N GLU A 121 0.75 -7.85 -15.58
CA GLU A 121 0.87 -9.07 -16.38
C GLU A 121 2.06 -9.01 -17.34
N LYS A 122 2.37 -7.83 -17.89
CA LYS A 122 3.57 -7.66 -18.72
C LYS A 122 4.84 -7.82 -17.90
N LEU A 123 4.91 -7.23 -16.71
CA LEU A 123 6.04 -7.36 -15.80
C LEU A 123 6.25 -8.82 -15.40
N GLU A 124 5.18 -9.54 -15.05
CA GLU A 124 5.24 -10.97 -14.74
C GLU A 124 5.83 -11.78 -15.91
N ARG A 125 5.29 -11.59 -17.13
CA ARG A 125 5.81 -12.24 -18.33
C ARG A 125 7.28 -11.92 -18.57
N ASP A 126 7.65 -10.64 -18.50
CA ASP A 126 9.04 -10.20 -18.72
C ASP A 126 9.99 -10.83 -17.69
N ILE A 127 9.57 -10.95 -16.42
CA ILE A 127 10.32 -11.63 -15.36
C ILE A 127 10.47 -13.13 -15.68
N VAL A 128 9.37 -13.82 -15.98
CA VAL A 128 9.37 -15.27 -16.23
C VAL A 128 10.23 -15.60 -17.45
N ASP A 129 10.10 -14.84 -18.53
CA ASP A 129 10.89 -15.01 -19.75
C ASP A 129 12.38 -14.78 -19.49
N TYR A 130 12.72 -13.75 -18.71
CA TYR A 130 14.12 -13.45 -18.36
C TYR A 130 14.77 -14.60 -17.59
N VAL A 131 14.06 -15.17 -16.61
CA VAL A 131 14.62 -16.30 -15.85
C VAL A 131 14.61 -17.60 -16.66
N ASN A 132 13.57 -17.88 -17.44
CA ASN A 132 13.53 -19.07 -18.29
C ASN A 132 14.64 -19.07 -19.35
N ALA A 133 15.06 -17.87 -19.80
CA ALA A 133 16.23 -17.70 -20.66
C ALA A 133 17.57 -17.88 -19.91
N GLY A 134 17.57 -18.10 -18.60
CA GLY A 134 18.75 -18.28 -17.75
C GLY A 134 19.53 -16.99 -17.52
N LYS A 135 18.94 -15.82 -17.77
CA LYS A 135 19.65 -14.53 -17.74
C LYS A 135 19.82 -13.93 -16.35
N GLY A 136 18.98 -14.31 -15.39
CA GLY A 136 19.05 -13.80 -14.03
C GLY A 136 18.19 -14.61 -13.06
N ARG A 137 18.32 -14.27 -11.78
CA ARG A 137 17.58 -14.88 -10.67
C ARG A 137 17.09 -13.80 -9.73
N ILE A 138 15.89 -13.95 -9.19
CA ILE A 138 15.31 -13.01 -8.25
C ILE A 138 15.65 -13.45 -6.82
N ILE A 139 16.07 -12.50 -5.99
CA ILE A 139 16.36 -12.69 -4.57
C ILE A 139 15.56 -11.68 -3.73
N PHE A 140 15.22 -12.09 -2.50
CA PHE A 140 14.64 -11.21 -1.49
C PHE A 140 15.63 -11.05 -0.34
N LYS A 141 16.19 -9.85 -0.16
CA LYS A 141 17.21 -9.56 0.84
C LYS A 141 16.91 -8.23 1.51
N ASP A 142 17.03 -8.20 2.83
CA ASP A 142 16.83 -7.01 3.65
C ASP A 142 15.47 -6.30 3.43
N GLY A 143 14.43 -7.07 3.05
CA GLY A 143 13.09 -6.53 2.79
C GLY A 143 12.83 -6.10 1.35
N HIS A 144 13.79 -6.34 0.43
CA HIS A 144 13.73 -5.88 -0.96
C HIS A 144 13.93 -7.02 -1.96
N TRP A 145 13.17 -6.97 -3.05
CA TRP A 145 13.30 -7.81 -4.24
C TRP A 145 14.34 -7.21 -5.18
N SER A 146 15.27 -8.04 -5.63
CA SER A 146 16.30 -7.63 -6.59
C SER A 146 16.76 -8.82 -7.44
N TRP A 147 17.46 -8.53 -8.52
CA TRP A 147 18.18 -9.55 -9.28
C TRP A 147 19.48 -9.90 -8.57
N GLU A 148 19.79 -11.19 -8.42
CA GLU A 148 21.09 -11.67 -7.90
C GLU A 148 22.25 -11.15 -8.77
N VAL A 149 22.04 -11.19 -10.09
CA VAL A 149 22.88 -10.56 -11.11
C VAL A 149 21.93 -10.00 -12.18
N ALA A 150 22.05 -8.69 -12.47
CA ALA A 150 21.29 -8.02 -13.51
C ALA A 150 22.21 -7.63 -14.66
N ASN A 151 21.78 -7.94 -15.89
CA ASN A 151 22.35 -7.33 -17.09
C ASN A 151 21.49 -6.12 -17.50
N GLU A 152 21.93 -5.37 -18.51
CA GLU A 152 21.26 -4.13 -18.95
C GLU A 152 19.81 -4.31 -19.41
N ASP A 153 19.42 -5.52 -19.81
CA ASP A 153 18.07 -5.87 -20.28
C ASP A 153 17.15 -6.45 -19.20
N ALA A 154 17.60 -6.45 -17.93
CA ALA A 154 16.80 -6.99 -16.83
C ALA A 154 15.53 -6.13 -16.58
N PRO A 155 14.34 -6.76 -16.46
CA PRO A 155 13.12 -6.06 -16.06
C PRO A 155 13.30 -5.33 -14.72
N ASN A 156 12.71 -4.15 -14.57
CA ASN A 156 12.80 -3.40 -13.32
C ASN A 156 11.93 -4.06 -12.24
N LEU A 157 12.55 -4.55 -11.16
CA LEU A 157 11.84 -5.11 -10.01
C LEU A 157 11.48 -3.97 -9.05
N CYS A 158 10.18 -3.69 -8.93
CA CYS A 158 9.64 -2.77 -7.93
C CYS A 158 9.02 -3.61 -6.83
N ASP A 159 9.41 -3.41 -5.57
CA ASP A 159 8.93 -4.21 -4.43
C ASP A 159 7.40 -4.21 -4.33
N GLU A 160 6.82 -3.04 -4.58
CA GLU A 160 5.40 -2.81 -4.65
C GLU A 160 4.74 -3.64 -5.74
N ALA A 161 5.29 -3.63 -6.95
CA ALA A 161 4.73 -4.39 -8.07
C ALA A 161 4.87 -5.90 -7.87
N ILE A 162 6.00 -6.37 -7.34
CA ILE A 162 6.19 -7.79 -7.00
C ILE A 162 5.24 -8.21 -5.88
N SER A 163 5.07 -7.38 -4.86
CA SER A 163 4.12 -7.65 -3.77
C SER A 163 2.69 -7.73 -4.29
N GLU A 164 2.32 -6.86 -5.24
CA GLU A 164 1.00 -6.91 -5.88
C GLU A 164 0.83 -8.15 -6.78
N LEU A 165 1.84 -8.55 -7.55
CA LEU A 165 1.81 -9.78 -8.35
C LEU A 165 1.58 -11.02 -7.48
N ILE A 166 2.25 -11.09 -6.33
CA ILE A 166 2.07 -12.19 -5.36
C ILE A 166 0.69 -12.12 -4.71
N ARG A 167 0.29 -10.93 -4.22
CA ARG A 167 -1.01 -10.72 -3.55
C ARG A 167 -2.19 -11.07 -4.46
N MET A 168 -2.08 -10.80 -5.75
CA MET A 168 -3.12 -11.05 -6.76
C MET A 168 -3.07 -12.47 -7.34
N ASP A 169 -2.20 -13.34 -6.83
CA ASP A 169 -2.03 -14.73 -7.29
C ASP A 169 -1.54 -14.86 -8.74
N ILE A 170 -1.06 -13.75 -9.33
CA ILE A 170 -0.51 -13.68 -10.69
C ILE A 170 0.88 -14.32 -10.72
N MET A 171 1.69 -14.10 -9.67
CA MET A 171 2.99 -14.74 -9.48
C MET A 171 3.02 -15.51 -8.15
N GLN A 172 3.02 -16.84 -8.22
CA GLN A 172 3.02 -17.72 -7.05
C GLN A 172 4.34 -17.60 -6.26
N GLU A 173 4.27 -17.67 -4.92
CA GLU A 173 5.47 -17.73 -4.07
C GLU A 173 6.31 -18.97 -4.40
N GLU A 174 5.70 -20.07 -4.81
CA GLU A 174 6.38 -21.28 -5.28
C GLU A 174 7.18 -21.01 -6.55
N THR A 175 6.68 -20.18 -7.47
CA THR A 175 7.44 -19.73 -8.65
C THR A 175 8.67 -18.94 -8.20
N LEU A 176 8.52 -17.99 -7.28
CA LEU A 176 9.65 -17.25 -6.70
C LEU A 176 10.60 -18.15 -5.90
N THR A 177 10.10 -19.24 -5.33
CA THR A 177 10.88 -20.22 -4.57
C THR A 177 11.64 -21.17 -5.48
N VAL A 178 11.09 -21.59 -6.62
CA VAL A 178 11.83 -22.32 -7.68
C VAL A 178 12.94 -21.47 -8.27
N LEU A 179 12.75 -20.15 -8.28
CA LEU A 179 13.76 -19.15 -8.67
C LEU A 179 14.84 -18.91 -7.60
N LYS A 180 14.64 -19.36 -6.36
CA LYS A 180 15.63 -19.40 -5.27
C LYS A 180 16.22 -20.81 -5.17
N PHE A 181 17.51 -21.00 -5.44
CA PHE A 181 18.13 -22.26 -4.99
C PHE A 181 18.29 -22.20 -3.47
N ALA A 182 17.82 -23.25 -2.79
CA ALA A 182 18.13 -23.50 -1.40
C ALA A 182 19.66 -23.54 -1.23
N GLY A 183 20.18 -22.59 -0.46
CA GLY A 183 21.47 -22.71 0.20
C GLY A 183 21.29 -23.42 1.53
#